data_AF-A4FJH4-F1
#
_entry.id   AF-A4FJH4-F1
#
_cell.length_a   1.000
_cell.length_b   1.000
_cell.length_c   1.000
_cell.angle_alpha   90.00
_cell.angle_beta   90.00
_cell.angle_gamma   90.00
#
_symmetry.space_group_name_H-M   'P 1'
#
loop_
_entity.id
_entity.type
_entity.pdbx_description
1 polymer ?
#
loop_
_entity_poly.entity_id
_entity_poly.type
_entity_poly.pdbx_seq_one_letter_code
_entity_poly.pdbx_strand_id
1 'polypeptide(L)'
;MRGMDAVYVAYYPDAAFPGAARAVGAFADRAVACGVRHLVLLADRGSAEAERCEQAVRDSGAEWTIVRVGFITQNFSEAFLANLVKAGVVALPAGDAAEPFTDAEDIADVAVAALTESGHAGQIHEITGPRLLTFADAVGELSKATAREIRYLPVTPEQFISSLTERGVAAEYAKQLAGLMVEVFDGRRAQVTDTVQRVLGRPPRDFADYARETAATGVWDAPAQSSREA
;
A
#
# COMPACT_ATOMS: atom_id res chain seq x y z
N MET A 1 -1.02 25.24 -8.85
CA MET A 1 0.00 24.69 -9.75
C MET A 1 0.75 25.75 -10.58
N ARG A 2 0.37 27.04 -10.61
CA ARG A 2 1.19 28.04 -11.31
C ARG A 2 2.57 28.19 -10.63
N GLY A 3 3.64 28.11 -11.41
CA GLY A 3 5.02 28.18 -10.92
C GLY A 3 5.59 26.86 -10.39
N MET A 4 4.89 25.73 -10.58
CA MET A 4 5.40 24.40 -10.23
C MET A 4 5.97 23.73 -11.48
N ASP A 5 7.17 23.15 -11.37
CA ASP A 5 7.84 22.44 -12.47
C ASP A 5 7.47 20.94 -12.51
N ALA A 6 7.22 20.33 -11.35
CA ALA A 6 6.89 18.93 -11.20
C ALA A 6 5.78 18.73 -10.15
N VAL A 7 5.03 17.62 -10.25
CA VAL A 7 3.96 17.26 -9.31
C VAL A 7 3.97 15.75 -9.03
N TYR A 8 3.83 15.39 -7.75
CA TYR A 8 3.52 14.03 -7.33
C TYR A 8 2.00 13.84 -7.19
N VAL A 9 1.48 12.77 -7.78
CA VAL A 9 0.05 12.46 -7.84
C VAL A 9 -0.20 11.16 -7.06
N ALA A 10 -0.94 11.28 -5.96
CA ALA A 10 -1.51 10.16 -5.22
C ALA A 10 -3.02 10.33 -5.17
N TYR A 11 -3.76 9.34 -5.69
CA TYR A 11 -5.22 9.41 -5.80
C TYR A 11 -5.88 8.75 -4.58
N TYR A 12 -6.85 9.45 -3.99
CA TYR A 12 -7.69 8.92 -2.90
C TYR A 12 -9.06 8.48 -3.45
N PRO A 13 -9.61 7.33 -3.02
CA PRO A 13 -9.08 6.45 -1.98
C PRO A 13 -7.85 5.65 -2.41
N ASP A 14 -7.75 5.26 -3.68
CA ASP A 14 -6.67 4.43 -4.23
C ASP A 14 -6.76 4.38 -5.78
N ALA A 15 -5.63 4.25 -6.49
CA ALA A 15 -5.57 4.37 -7.95
C ALA A 15 -6.20 3.18 -8.70
N ALA A 16 -6.49 2.09 -7.99
CA ALA A 16 -7.26 0.95 -8.50
C ALA A 16 -8.79 1.18 -8.46
N PHE A 17 -9.29 2.27 -7.86
CA PHE A 17 -10.74 2.48 -7.72
C PHE A 17 -11.40 3.01 -9.00
N PRO A 18 -12.62 2.56 -9.34
CA PRO A 18 -13.34 3.00 -10.53
C PRO A 18 -13.42 4.53 -10.66
N GLY A 19 -12.96 5.05 -11.79
CA GLY A 19 -13.00 6.49 -12.09
C GLY A 19 -11.73 7.24 -11.68
N ALA A 20 -10.76 6.56 -11.05
CA ALA A 20 -9.43 7.10 -10.77
C ALA A 20 -8.76 7.58 -12.06
N ALA A 21 -8.79 6.79 -13.13
CA ALA A 21 -8.10 7.14 -14.39
C ALA A 21 -8.62 8.45 -14.99
N ARG A 22 -9.95 8.66 -14.95
CA ARG A 22 -10.57 9.91 -15.41
C ARG A 22 -10.14 11.09 -14.56
N ALA A 23 -10.09 10.94 -13.25
CA ALA A 23 -9.71 12.02 -12.34
C ALA A 23 -8.21 12.34 -12.44
N VAL A 24 -7.35 11.33 -12.50
CA VAL A 24 -5.90 11.46 -12.71
C VAL A 24 -5.60 12.12 -14.05
N GLY A 25 -6.25 11.70 -15.14
CA GLY A 25 -6.09 12.32 -16.46
C GLY A 25 -6.52 13.80 -16.47
N ALA A 26 -7.71 14.10 -15.93
CA ALA A 26 -8.17 15.50 -15.83
C ALA A 26 -7.24 16.37 -14.98
N PHE A 27 -6.64 15.81 -13.92
CA PHE A 27 -5.63 16.49 -13.13
C PHE A 27 -4.35 16.72 -13.94
N ALA A 28 -3.85 15.70 -14.65
CA ALA A 28 -2.65 15.77 -15.48
C ALA A 28 -2.78 16.87 -16.56
N ASP A 29 -3.89 16.87 -17.30
CA ASP A 29 -4.20 17.91 -18.30
C ASP A 29 -4.15 19.31 -17.69
N ARG A 30 -4.74 19.47 -16.49
CA ARG A 30 -4.76 20.75 -15.80
C ARG A 30 -3.38 21.17 -15.30
N ALA A 31 -2.56 20.23 -14.86
CA ALA A 31 -1.20 20.46 -14.39
C ALA A 31 -0.32 20.94 -15.54
N VAL A 32 -0.36 20.25 -16.68
CA VAL A 32 0.36 20.63 -17.90
C VAL A 32 -0.10 22.01 -18.40
N ALA A 33 -1.40 22.27 -18.41
CA ALA A 33 -1.93 23.60 -18.74
C ALA A 33 -1.51 24.72 -17.76
N CYS A 34 -0.98 24.38 -16.58
CA CYS A 34 -0.39 25.33 -15.64
C CYS A 34 1.14 25.47 -15.77
N GLY A 35 1.78 24.73 -16.68
CA GLY A 35 3.22 24.74 -16.92
C GLY A 35 4.02 23.66 -16.20
N VAL A 36 3.36 22.68 -15.55
CA VAL A 36 4.04 21.50 -14.99
C VAL A 36 4.65 20.70 -16.14
N ARG A 37 5.92 20.33 -16.00
CA ARG A 37 6.68 19.59 -17.01
C ARG A 37 6.85 18.12 -16.67
N HIS A 38 6.78 17.75 -15.40
CA HIS A 38 6.98 16.38 -14.94
C HIS A 38 5.89 15.93 -13.95
N LEU A 39 5.31 14.76 -14.21
CA LEU A 39 4.34 14.10 -13.34
C LEU A 39 4.91 12.80 -12.77
N VAL A 40 4.87 12.64 -11.44
CA VAL A 40 5.23 11.40 -10.76
C VAL A 40 3.94 10.79 -10.20
N LEU A 41 3.52 9.64 -10.70
CA LEU A 41 2.28 8.98 -10.28
C LEU A 41 2.57 7.82 -9.32
N LEU A 42 1.90 7.78 -8.17
CA LEU A 42 1.76 6.57 -7.37
C LEU A 42 0.65 5.69 -7.95
N ALA A 43 0.96 4.42 -8.24
CA ALA A 43 0.03 3.49 -8.86
C ALA A 43 0.12 2.08 -8.25
N ASP A 44 -1.02 1.38 -8.24
CA ASP A 44 -1.10 0.01 -7.76
C ASP A 44 -0.57 -0.99 -8.79
N ARG A 45 0.31 -1.88 -8.34
CA ARG A 45 0.86 -2.96 -9.16
C ARG A 45 -0.25 -3.92 -9.58
N GLY A 46 -0.43 -4.12 -10.90
CA GLY A 46 -1.29 -5.18 -11.43
C GLY A 46 -2.79 -4.94 -11.34
N SER A 47 -3.23 -3.68 -11.22
CA SER A 47 -4.63 -3.27 -11.34
C SER A 47 -4.92 -2.66 -12.71
N ALA A 48 -6.00 -3.11 -13.37
CA ALA A 48 -6.40 -2.59 -14.68
C ALA A 48 -6.80 -1.11 -14.65
N GLU A 49 -7.35 -0.61 -13.54
CA GLU A 49 -7.68 0.81 -13.41
C GLU A 49 -6.43 1.64 -13.13
N ALA A 50 -5.46 1.11 -12.36
CA ALA A 50 -4.16 1.74 -12.18
C ALA A 50 -3.39 1.83 -13.52
N GLU A 51 -3.42 0.81 -14.36
CA GLU A 51 -2.85 0.85 -15.72
C GLU A 51 -3.46 1.96 -16.57
N ARG A 52 -4.77 2.22 -16.43
CA ARG A 52 -5.44 3.35 -17.10
C ARG A 52 -4.99 4.70 -16.53
N CYS A 53 -4.77 4.80 -15.21
CA CYS A 53 -4.17 5.99 -14.60
C CYS A 53 -2.78 6.27 -15.17
N GLU A 54 -1.94 5.23 -15.28
CA GLU A 54 -0.62 5.35 -15.90
C GLU A 54 -0.71 5.83 -17.34
N GLN A 55 -1.60 5.25 -18.14
CA GLN A 55 -1.79 5.64 -19.53
C GLN A 55 -2.22 7.11 -19.64
N ALA A 56 -3.15 7.55 -18.79
CA ALA A 56 -3.60 8.94 -18.76
C ALA A 56 -2.45 9.92 -18.44
N VAL A 57 -1.54 9.55 -17.53
CA VAL A 57 -0.35 10.38 -17.24
C VAL A 57 0.63 10.36 -18.41
N ARG A 58 0.88 9.20 -19.05
CA ARG A 58 1.74 9.09 -20.23
C ARG A 58 1.25 9.92 -21.41
N ASP A 59 -0.06 10.00 -21.60
CA ASP A 59 -0.70 10.72 -22.69
C ASP A 59 -0.85 12.23 -22.43
N SER A 60 -0.52 12.71 -21.23
CA SER A 60 -0.67 14.13 -20.83
C SER A 60 0.26 15.11 -21.57
N GLY A 61 1.32 14.59 -22.21
CA GLY A 61 2.37 15.40 -22.85
C GLY A 61 3.43 15.93 -21.89
N ALA A 62 3.34 15.64 -20.58
CA ALA A 62 4.42 15.86 -19.63
C ALA A 62 5.49 14.75 -19.71
N GLU A 63 6.70 15.04 -19.22
CA GLU A 63 7.56 13.97 -18.71
C GLU A 63 6.83 13.23 -17.59
N TRP A 64 7.08 11.94 -17.44
CA TRP A 64 6.38 11.12 -16.46
C TRP A 64 7.32 10.13 -15.76
N THR A 65 7.00 9.82 -14.51
CA THR A 65 7.54 8.67 -13.78
C THR A 65 6.38 7.95 -13.10
N ILE A 66 6.35 6.62 -13.17
CA ILE A 66 5.36 5.83 -12.43
C ILE A 66 6.07 5.14 -11.27
N VAL A 67 5.57 5.35 -10.05
CA VAL A 67 5.97 4.62 -8.85
C VAL A 67 4.91 3.57 -8.58
N ARG A 68 5.23 2.30 -8.88
CA ARG A 68 4.32 1.16 -8.69
C ARG A 68 4.58 0.49 -7.35
N VAL A 69 3.51 0.19 -6.62
CA VAL A 69 3.61 -0.40 -5.27
C VAL A 69 2.66 -1.58 -5.11
N GLY A 70 3.03 -2.50 -4.22
CA GLY A 70 2.15 -3.59 -3.77
C GLY A 70 1.47 -3.24 -2.45
N PHE A 71 1.26 -4.25 -1.60
CA PHE A 71 0.68 -4.05 -0.28
C PHE A 71 1.64 -3.26 0.63
N ILE A 72 1.18 -2.13 1.17
CA ILE A 72 1.99 -1.21 1.98
C ILE A 72 2.06 -1.69 3.45
N THR A 73 3.25 -1.70 4.06
CA THR A 73 3.47 -2.18 5.44
C THR A 73 2.70 -1.38 6.48
N GLN A 74 2.60 -0.05 6.32
CA GLN A 74 1.91 0.86 7.24
C GLN A 74 0.41 0.53 7.41
N ASN A 75 -0.18 -0.23 6.48
CA ASN A 75 -1.52 -0.77 6.65
C ASN A 75 -1.66 -1.56 7.96
N PHE A 76 -0.62 -2.22 8.49
CA PHE A 76 -0.68 -2.93 9.76
C PHE A 76 -0.77 -2.01 10.99
N SER A 77 -0.33 -0.76 10.90
CA SER A 77 -0.43 0.26 11.96
C SER A 77 -1.61 1.20 11.79
N GLU A 78 -2.34 1.10 10.68
CA GLU A 78 -3.42 2.01 10.32
C GLU A 78 -4.76 1.32 10.06
N ALA A 79 -5.80 2.14 9.93
CA ALA A 79 -7.15 1.72 9.55
C ALA A 79 -7.67 0.50 10.34
N PHE A 80 -8.32 -0.44 9.66
CA PHE A 80 -8.97 -1.58 10.30
C PHE A 80 -7.97 -2.68 10.72
N LEU A 81 -6.83 -2.80 10.03
CA LEU A 81 -5.82 -3.83 10.30
C LEU A 81 -5.10 -3.57 11.63
N ALA A 82 -4.83 -2.30 11.96
CA ALA A 82 -4.32 -1.93 13.28
C ALA A 82 -5.18 -2.49 14.42
N ASN A 83 -6.51 -2.45 14.26
CA ASN A 83 -7.44 -2.98 15.26
C ASN A 83 -7.37 -4.50 15.36
N LEU A 84 -7.16 -5.21 14.25
CA LEU A 84 -6.97 -6.66 14.26
C LEU A 84 -5.66 -7.06 14.94
N VAL A 85 -4.57 -6.34 14.66
CA VAL A 85 -3.27 -6.54 15.33
C VAL A 85 -3.39 -6.28 16.83
N LYS A 86 -4.03 -5.17 17.23
CA LYS A 86 -4.33 -4.87 18.65
C LYS A 86 -5.13 -5.97 19.33
N ALA A 87 -6.12 -6.54 18.64
CA ALA A 87 -6.96 -7.63 19.14
C ALA A 87 -6.23 -8.97 19.25
N GLY A 88 -5.01 -9.10 18.70
CA GLY A 88 -4.22 -10.33 18.73
C GLY A 88 -4.64 -11.39 17.70
N VAL A 89 -5.62 -11.08 16.84
CA VAL A 89 -6.07 -11.98 15.78
C VAL A 89 -6.30 -11.19 14.50
N VAL A 90 -5.47 -11.47 13.49
CA VAL A 90 -5.59 -10.91 12.13
C VAL A 90 -6.32 -11.93 11.27
N ALA A 91 -7.63 -11.73 11.11
CA ALA A 91 -8.49 -12.60 10.30
C ALA A 91 -8.77 -11.96 8.93
N LEU A 92 -8.19 -12.52 7.85
CA LEU A 92 -8.32 -12.00 6.49
C LEU A 92 -8.43 -13.12 5.44
N PRO A 93 -9.06 -12.85 4.28
CA PRO A 93 -9.10 -13.77 3.16
C PRO A 93 -7.86 -13.62 2.27
N ALA A 94 -6.66 -13.76 2.86
CA ALA A 94 -5.38 -13.65 2.16
C ALA A 94 -4.69 -15.01 1.91
N GLY A 95 -5.24 -16.10 2.46
CA GLY A 95 -4.68 -17.45 2.30
C GLY A 95 -3.20 -17.52 2.67
N ASP A 96 -2.44 -18.27 1.86
CA ASP A 96 -0.99 -18.48 1.99
C ASP A 96 -0.20 -17.76 0.88
N ALA A 97 -0.81 -16.80 0.18
CA ALA A 97 -0.12 -16.04 -0.85
C ALA A 97 0.99 -15.19 -0.24
N ALA A 98 2.14 -15.18 -0.90
CA ALA A 98 3.29 -14.39 -0.47
C ALA A 98 3.37 -13.07 -1.24
N GLU A 99 3.61 -11.98 -0.52
CA GLU A 99 3.74 -10.63 -1.07
C GLU A 99 5.07 -10.01 -0.65
N PRO A 100 5.71 -9.22 -1.54
CA PRO A 100 6.87 -8.42 -1.19
C PRO A 100 6.40 -7.07 -0.60
N PHE A 101 5.93 -7.10 0.65
CA PHE A 101 5.40 -5.92 1.34
C PHE A 101 6.28 -4.69 1.15
N THR A 102 5.67 -3.58 0.76
CA THR A 102 6.36 -2.35 0.39
C THR A 102 6.31 -1.34 1.54
N ASP A 103 7.43 -0.75 1.91
CA ASP A 103 7.45 0.25 2.98
C ASP A 103 7.16 1.66 2.44
N ALA A 104 6.29 2.42 3.11
CA ALA A 104 5.93 3.78 2.68
C ALA A 104 7.11 4.75 2.67
N GLU A 105 8.14 4.54 3.51
CA GLU A 105 9.35 5.37 3.47
C GLU A 105 10.15 5.11 2.19
N ASP A 106 10.22 3.86 1.72
CA ASP A 106 10.85 3.55 0.43
C ASP A 106 10.07 4.15 -0.74
N ILE A 107 8.73 4.16 -0.66
CA ILE A 107 7.85 4.80 -1.65
C ILE A 107 8.12 6.32 -1.69
N ALA A 108 8.16 6.95 -0.51
CA ALA A 108 8.39 8.38 -0.39
C ALA A 108 9.78 8.76 -0.92
N ASP A 109 10.83 8.06 -0.53
CA ASP A 109 12.20 8.34 -0.96
C ASP A 109 12.36 8.19 -2.49
N VAL A 110 11.79 7.13 -3.08
CA VAL A 110 11.81 6.94 -4.55
C VAL A 110 10.99 8.02 -5.26
N ALA A 111 9.83 8.41 -4.72
CA ALA A 111 9.03 9.49 -5.29
C ALA A 111 9.76 10.85 -5.22
N VAL A 112 10.49 11.11 -4.13
CA VAL A 112 11.33 12.31 -3.98
C VAL A 112 12.46 12.29 -5.01
N ALA A 113 13.22 11.20 -5.10
CA ALA A 113 14.27 11.06 -6.12
C ALA A 113 13.71 11.30 -7.52
N ALA A 114 12.57 10.65 -7.84
CA ALA A 114 11.87 10.84 -9.10
C ALA A 114 11.47 12.30 -9.39
N LEU A 115 11.11 13.08 -8.37
CA LEU A 115 10.71 14.48 -8.52
C LEU A 115 11.89 15.44 -8.63
N THR A 116 13.00 15.15 -7.97
CA THR A 116 14.10 16.12 -7.76
C THR A 116 15.36 15.81 -8.55
N GLU A 117 15.50 14.58 -9.04
CA GLU A 117 16.70 14.12 -9.73
C GLU A 117 16.44 13.83 -11.21
N SER A 118 17.51 13.91 -12.02
CA SER A 118 17.44 13.60 -13.44
C SER A 118 17.50 12.09 -13.70
N GLY A 119 16.99 11.64 -14.86
CA GLY A 119 17.09 10.23 -15.28
C GLY A 119 15.88 9.36 -14.92
N HIS A 120 14.84 9.95 -14.32
CA HIS A 120 13.60 9.25 -13.97
C HIS A 120 12.47 9.41 -15.00
N ALA A 121 12.59 10.37 -15.92
CA ALA A 121 11.62 10.56 -16.99
C ALA A 121 11.47 9.30 -17.86
N GLY A 122 10.22 8.91 -18.12
CA GLY A 122 9.85 7.72 -18.87
C GLY A 122 10.05 6.40 -18.12
N GLN A 123 10.31 6.42 -16.81
CA GLN A 123 10.59 5.22 -16.01
C GLN A 123 9.38 4.73 -15.23
N ILE A 124 9.33 3.40 -15.04
CA ILE A 124 8.46 2.74 -14.09
C ILE A 124 9.35 2.17 -12.98
N HIS A 125 9.17 2.66 -11.77
CA HIS A 125 9.83 2.19 -10.57
C HIS A 125 8.86 1.31 -9.79
N GLU A 126 8.99 -0.01 -9.96
CA GLU A 126 8.22 -0.98 -9.18
C GLU A 126 8.95 -1.21 -7.85
N ILE A 127 8.34 -0.80 -6.74
CA ILE A 127 8.93 -0.84 -5.40
C ILE A 127 8.43 -2.08 -4.66
N THR A 128 9.34 -2.79 -4.03
CA THR A 128 9.08 -4.01 -3.27
C THR A 128 9.98 -4.08 -2.05
N GLY A 129 9.54 -4.78 -1.00
CA GLY A 129 10.44 -5.19 0.09
C GLY A 129 11.52 -6.18 -0.36
N PRO A 130 12.51 -6.50 0.51
CA PRO A 130 13.66 -7.33 0.16
C PRO A 130 13.34 -8.82 -0.01
N ARG A 131 12.17 -9.28 0.45
CA ARG A 131 11.77 -10.70 0.45
C ARG A 131 10.26 -10.85 0.36
N LEU A 132 9.83 -12.05 -0.02
CA LEU A 132 8.43 -12.44 0.01
C LEU A 132 8.04 -12.90 1.41
N LEU A 133 6.84 -12.51 1.84
CA LEU A 133 6.24 -12.95 3.11
C LEU A 133 4.78 -13.32 2.89
N THR A 134 4.34 -14.40 3.52
CA THR A 134 2.91 -14.65 3.69
C THR A 134 2.34 -13.72 4.76
N PHE A 135 1.00 -13.59 4.83
CA PHE A 135 0.37 -12.89 5.95
C PHE A 135 0.69 -13.54 7.31
N ALA A 136 0.85 -14.87 7.34
CA ALA A 136 1.28 -15.58 8.53
C ALA A 136 2.69 -15.15 8.97
N ASP A 137 3.63 -15.03 8.03
CA ASP A 137 4.99 -14.56 8.32
C ASP A 137 4.99 -13.12 8.81
N ALA A 138 4.27 -12.23 8.14
CA ALA A 138 4.14 -10.82 8.52
C ALA A 138 3.58 -10.68 9.94
N VAL A 139 2.48 -11.37 10.26
CA VAL A 139 1.90 -11.38 11.61
C VAL A 139 2.87 -12.01 12.63
N GLY A 140 3.65 -13.00 12.23
CA GLY A 140 4.73 -13.56 13.04
C GLY A 140 5.80 -12.53 13.41
N GLU A 141 6.22 -11.68 12.47
CA GLU A 141 7.16 -10.58 12.77
C GLU A 141 6.54 -9.54 13.72
N LEU A 142 5.25 -9.22 13.57
CA LEU A 142 4.53 -8.34 14.50
C LEU A 142 4.46 -8.95 15.91
N SER A 143 4.18 -10.25 16.01
CA SER A 143 4.16 -10.98 17.29
C SER A 143 5.52 -10.93 17.99
N LYS A 144 6.62 -11.15 17.25
CA LYS A 144 7.98 -11.01 17.80
C LYS A 144 8.28 -9.58 18.25
N ALA A 145 7.98 -8.59 17.41
CA ALA A 145 8.28 -7.19 17.68
C ALA A 145 7.53 -6.64 18.90
N THR A 146 6.29 -7.10 19.12
CA THR A 146 5.44 -6.68 20.24
C THR A 146 5.62 -7.54 21.49
N ALA A 147 6.34 -8.66 21.40
CA ALA A 147 6.39 -9.70 22.44
C ALA A 147 5.00 -10.17 22.91
N ARG A 148 4.01 -10.19 21.99
CA ARG A 148 2.63 -10.62 22.24
C ARG A 148 2.25 -11.76 21.32
N GLU A 149 1.35 -12.64 21.76
CA GLU A 149 0.74 -13.62 20.87
C GLU A 149 -0.23 -12.90 19.91
N ILE A 150 0.15 -12.84 18.64
CA ILE A 150 -0.69 -12.32 17.56
C ILE A 150 -0.75 -13.42 16.51
N ARG A 151 -1.97 -13.81 16.13
CA ARG A 151 -2.20 -14.94 15.22
C ARG A 151 -2.85 -14.48 13.93
N TYR A 152 -2.36 -15.00 12.81
CA TYR A 152 -3.06 -14.93 11.55
C TYR A 152 -4.10 -16.05 11.49
N LEU A 153 -5.33 -15.70 11.12
CA LEU A 153 -6.42 -16.65 10.89
C LEU A 153 -6.91 -16.48 9.45
N PRO A 154 -6.52 -17.37 8.52
CA PRO A 154 -7.07 -17.32 7.17
C PRO A 154 -8.57 -17.62 7.23
N VAL A 155 -9.39 -16.72 6.66
CA VAL A 155 -10.84 -16.90 6.57
C VAL A 155 -11.28 -16.87 5.12
N THR A 156 -12.44 -17.47 4.82
CA THR A 156 -13.05 -17.34 3.49
C THR A 156 -13.55 -15.89 3.26
N PRO A 157 -13.67 -15.43 2.00
CA PRO A 157 -14.29 -14.14 1.69
C PRO A 157 -15.68 -14.00 2.32
N GLU A 158 -16.48 -15.06 2.33
CA GLU A 158 -17.83 -15.08 2.91
C GLU A 158 -17.79 -14.86 4.43
N GLN A 159 -16.88 -15.54 5.13
CA GLN A 159 -16.68 -15.35 6.57
C GLN A 159 -16.20 -13.92 6.88
N PHE A 160 -15.29 -13.38 6.06
CA PHE A 160 -14.80 -12.01 6.22
C PHE A 160 -15.93 -10.99 6.04
N ILE A 161 -16.76 -11.14 5.00
CA ILE A 161 -17.94 -10.29 4.76
C ILE A 161 -18.91 -10.37 5.93
N SER A 162 -19.30 -11.58 6.37
CA SER A 162 -20.21 -11.77 7.50
C SER A 162 -19.70 -11.04 8.74
N SER A 163 -18.42 -11.27 9.06
CA SER A 163 -17.79 -10.70 10.23
C SER A 163 -17.75 -9.16 10.20
N LEU A 164 -17.50 -8.55 9.03
CA LEU A 164 -17.57 -7.09 8.88
C LEU A 164 -19.01 -6.57 9.01
N THR A 165 -19.98 -7.23 8.39
CA THR A 165 -21.39 -6.81 8.45
C THR A 165 -21.96 -6.88 9.86
N GLU A 166 -21.59 -7.90 10.65
CA GLU A 166 -21.94 -8.02 12.07
C GLU A 166 -21.39 -6.87 12.92
N ARG A 167 -20.29 -6.25 12.48
CA ARG A 167 -19.67 -5.07 13.10
C ARG A 167 -20.23 -3.74 12.58
N GLY A 168 -21.31 -3.77 11.80
CA GLY A 168 -21.98 -2.56 11.30
C GLY A 168 -21.38 -1.98 10.01
N VAL A 169 -20.44 -2.70 9.37
CA VAL A 169 -19.92 -2.30 8.05
C VAL A 169 -20.99 -2.55 6.98
N ALA A 170 -21.22 -1.58 6.10
CA ALA A 170 -22.18 -1.74 5.01
C ALA A 170 -21.81 -2.93 4.12
N ALA A 171 -22.77 -3.80 3.81
CA ALA A 171 -22.53 -5.06 3.11
C ALA A 171 -21.83 -4.88 1.76
N GLU A 172 -22.15 -3.81 1.03
CA GLU A 172 -21.51 -3.52 -0.25
C GLU A 172 -20.03 -3.18 -0.10
N TYR A 173 -19.69 -2.38 0.92
CA TYR A 173 -18.30 -2.06 1.23
C TYR A 173 -17.53 -3.30 1.73
N ALA A 174 -18.16 -4.14 2.55
CA ALA A 174 -17.55 -5.41 3.00
C ALA A 174 -17.22 -6.34 1.83
N LYS A 175 -18.10 -6.44 0.83
CA LYS A 175 -17.85 -7.21 -0.40
C LYS A 175 -16.70 -6.64 -1.22
N GLN A 176 -16.65 -5.33 -1.38
CA GLN A 176 -15.55 -4.65 -2.10
C GLN A 176 -14.20 -4.92 -1.42
N LEU A 177 -14.14 -4.81 -0.09
CA LEU A 177 -12.91 -5.08 0.65
C LEU A 177 -12.50 -6.56 0.56
N ALA A 178 -13.45 -7.49 0.62
CA ALA A 178 -13.17 -8.91 0.44
C ALA A 178 -12.62 -9.22 -0.96
N GLY A 179 -13.23 -8.64 -2.00
CA GLY A 179 -12.77 -8.77 -3.38
C GLY A 179 -11.36 -8.21 -3.58
N LEU A 180 -11.07 -7.04 -2.99
CA LEU A 180 -9.75 -6.43 -3.03
C LEU A 180 -8.69 -7.35 -2.39
N MET A 181 -8.98 -7.93 -1.22
CA MET A 181 -8.04 -8.85 -0.57
C MET A 181 -7.77 -10.08 -1.44
N VAL A 182 -8.79 -10.68 -2.04
CA VAL A 182 -8.62 -11.83 -2.94
C VAL A 182 -7.77 -11.46 -4.17
N GLU A 183 -8.01 -10.30 -4.76
CA GLU A 183 -7.25 -9.83 -5.93
C GLU A 183 -5.79 -9.52 -5.58
N VAL A 184 -5.54 -8.90 -4.44
CA VAL A 184 -4.18 -8.59 -3.97
C VAL A 184 -3.42 -9.88 -3.65
N PHE A 185 -4.07 -10.87 -3.05
CA PHE A 185 -3.45 -12.12 -2.58
C PHE A 185 -3.69 -13.32 -3.51
N ASP A 186 -3.71 -13.09 -4.82
CA ASP A 186 -3.81 -14.17 -5.81
C ASP A 186 -2.44 -14.74 -6.25
N GLY A 187 -1.34 -14.20 -5.71
CA GLY A 187 0.03 -14.66 -5.91
C GLY A 187 0.68 -14.18 -7.21
N ARG A 188 -0.03 -13.46 -8.09
CA ARG A 188 0.57 -12.92 -9.34
C ARG A 188 1.67 -11.88 -9.10
N ARG A 189 1.75 -11.33 -7.89
CA ARG A 189 2.66 -10.25 -7.49
C ARG A 189 3.82 -10.74 -6.61
N ALA A 190 3.99 -12.05 -6.45
CA ALA A 190 5.01 -12.69 -5.64
C ALA A 190 6.43 -12.62 -6.28
N GLN A 191 6.91 -11.42 -6.55
CA GLN A 191 8.25 -11.16 -7.10
C GLN A 191 8.85 -9.90 -6.49
N VAL A 192 10.10 -10.01 -6.05
CA VAL A 192 10.93 -8.89 -5.56
C VAL A 192 11.64 -8.19 -6.73
N THR A 193 11.95 -6.92 -6.53
CA THR A 193 12.69 -6.06 -7.47
C THR A 193 13.91 -5.44 -6.78
N ASP A 194 14.81 -4.85 -7.57
CA ASP A 194 16.00 -4.14 -7.10
C ASP A 194 15.85 -2.60 -7.14
N THR A 195 14.64 -2.09 -7.39
CA THR A 195 14.37 -0.68 -7.66
C THR A 195 14.89 0.24 -6.55
N VAL A 196 14.63 -0.09 -5.29
CA VAL A 196 15.11 0.71 -4.15
C VAL A 196 16.63 0.79 -4.14
N GLN A 197 17.32 -0.33 -4.40
CA GLN A 197 18.78 -0.34 -4.46
C GLN A 197 19.32 0.46 -5.64
N ARG A 198 18.68 0.38 -6.81
CA ARG A 198 19.10 1.14 -8.01
C ARG A 198 18.86 2.64 -7.88
N VAL A 199 17.74 3.04 -7.29
CA VAL A 199 17.33 4.45 -7.18
C VAL A 199 17.96 5.13 -5.96
N LEU A 200 17.98 4.46 -4.80
CA LEU A 200 18.39 5.07 -3.52
C LEU A 200 19.80 4.64 -3.06
N GLY A 201 20.43 3.65 -3.72
CA GLY A 201 21.76 3.17 -3.33
C GLY A 201 21.81 2.38 -2.02
N ARG A 202 20.66 2.00 -1.46
CA ARG A 202 20.50 1.22 -0.22
C ARG A 202 19.49 0.08 -0.42
N PRO A 203 19.53 -1.01 0.36
CA PRO A 203 18.48 -2.03 0.29
C PRO A 203 17.10 -1.46 0.69
N PRO A 204 16.00 -2.06 0.22
CA PRO A 204 14.66 -1.76 0.72
C PRO A 204 14.53 -2.15 2.20
N ARG A 205 13.65 -1.46 2.92
CA ARG A 205 13.39 -1.72 4.34
C ARG A 205 12.75 -3.11 4.49
N ASP A 206 13.24 -3.90 5.43
CA ASP A 206 12.63 -5.20 5.76
C ASP A 206 11.40 -5.00 6.67
N PHE A 207 10.38 -5.83 6.48
CA PHE A 207 9.18 -5.84 7.31
C PHE A 207 9.51 -5.95 8.81
N ALA A 208 10.54 -6.72 9.19
CA ALA A 208 10.94 -6.90 10.58
C ALA A 208 11.49 -5.61 11.21
N ASP A 209 12.11 -4.73 10.43
CA ASP A 209 12.58 -3.43 10.92
C ASP A 209 11.40 -2.48 11.10
N TYR A 210 10.49 -2.40 10.11
CA TYR A 210 9.21 -1.69 10.25
C TYR A 210 8.45 -2.16 11.51
N ALA A 211 8.32 -3.47 11.71
CA ALA A 211 7.61 -4.04 12.85
C ALA A 211 8.24 -3.60 14.18
N ARG A 212 9.57 -3.63 14.29
CA ARG A 212 10.29 -3.24 15.51
C ARG A 212 10.14 -1.75 15.81
N GLU A 213 10.34 -0.90 14.81
CA GLU A 213 10.22 0.56 14.92
C GLU A 213 8.80 0.96 15.29
N THR A 214 7.82 0.37 14.63
CA THR A 214 6.40 0.67 14.83
C THR A 214 5.89 0.16 16.18
N ALA A 215 6.31 -1.03 16.62
CA ALA A 215 5.96 -1.54 17.95
C ALA A 215 6.45 -0.62 19.07
N ALA A 216 7.63 0.00 18.91
CA ALA A 216 8.18 0.94 19.90
C ALA A 216 7.34 2.22 20.08
N THR A 217 6.44 2.54 19.14
CA THR A 217 5.51 3.67 19.27
C THR A 217 4.31 3.38 20.17
N GLY A 218 4.09 2.11 20.55
CA GLY A 218 2.91 1.66 21.29
C GLY A 218 1.64 1.56 20.44
N VAL A 219 1.73 1.75 19.12
CA VAL A 219 0.53 1.74 18.24
C VAL A 219 -0.24 0.43 18.29
N TRP A 220 0.41 -0.69 18.62
CA TRP A 220 -0.24 -1.99 18.74
C TRP A 220 -0.58 -2.40 20.17
N ASP A 221 -0.30 -1.57 21.17
CA ASP A 221 -0.55 -1.93 22.57
C ASP A 221 -2.00 -2.39 22.77
N ALA A 222 -2.16 -3.41 23.60
CA ALA A 222 -3.47 -3.93 23.92
C ALA A 222 -4.32 -2.79 24.52
N PRO A 223 -5.60 -2.68 24.15
CA PRO A 223 -6.48 -1.73 24.80
C PRO A 223 -6.43 -1.97 26.32
N ALA A 224 -6.21 -0.90 27.10
CA ALA A 224 -6.19 -0.99 28.54
C ALA A 224 -7.46 -1.74 28.99
N GLN A 225 -7.29 -2.81 29.77
CA GLN A 225 -8.42 -3.49 30.36
C GLN A 225 -9.14 -2.45 31.22
N SER A 226 -10.30 -1.96 30.77
CA SER A 226 -11.18 -1.20 31.65
C SER A 226 -11.52 -2.13 32.79
N SER A 227 -11.02 -1.84 33.98
CA SER A 227 -11.45 -2.46 35.23
C SER A 227 -12.98 -2.36 35.26
N ARG A 228 -13.67 -3.45 34.91
CA ARG A 228 -15.06 -3.62 35.32
C ARG A 228 -14.99 -3.93 36.80
N GLU A 229 -14.93 -2.87 37.60
CA GLU A 229 -15.22 -2.98 39.03
C GLU A 229 -16.70 -3.37 39.17
N ALA A 230 -16.90 -4.36 40.03
CA ALA A 230 -18.15 -5.02 40.37
C ALA A 230 -19.07 -4.15 41.24
#